data_AF-A0A257H2Q1-F1
#
_entry.id   AF-A0A257H2Q1-F1
#
_cell.length_a   1.000
_cell.length_b   1.000
_cell.length_c   1.000
_cell.angle_alpha   90.00
_cell.angle_beta   90.00
_cell.angle_gamma   90.00
#
_symmetry.space_group_name_H-M   'P 1'
#
loop_
_entity.id
_entity.type
_entity.pdbx_description
1 polymer ?
#
loop_
_entity_poly.entity_id
_entity_poly.type
_entity_poly.pdbx_seq_one_letter_code
_entity_poly.pdbx_strand_id
1 'polypeptide(L)'
;LGTISDLQDDDGKTIEAIINITRSELEAVIKDVVESTIDRMKQILTRNSLQSNDLKFILMVGGSTFVPYVRKRVEEVMGIAVNTSIDPTNAITVGAAYFAGTKEKGQSESSTPKVQSKLKIRASYQKASQEKEETFTAKIEGVLDGLQYRIINDDGSYDSGLKKLGARIVEDLPLREGAFNLFTLKIVDSHGNAVPIDFDAIQIAQGRYSVAGQMLPEDLCLVKDDLAAKDTRLELLFAKNSILPSKSKKTVEVASTIVKGSNNSITIMVVEGPSDRHSSTNKPIGELVISGGQLTKDLIKGTDIDLRFEMSESRDLTVSAFLNGTGQEFSQVYTPKQRTVSTKMLASEILLLESKIQNEIDDAQTNGHKETADGLEKVLDGVQTLIGTAADLAEDDVTDKRFQLEDQKRKLAQQMFELTSGKRLNQVKAAYQEAKSEVAELVRDSGNDREKHVMSEILAREQTFINSTSPEKIQAVVDELERLRYQILFRMPAFLKNMFSHLMDRRASMNDQIQASQLIENGKRAIDRDDIESLQQINSRLWDLMPATEKASDEMRAFTGII
;
A
#
# COMPACT_ATOMS: atom_id res chain seq x y z
N LEU A 1 25.15 -2.76 -42.10
CA LEU A 1 25.56 -1.45 -42.67
C LEU A 1 24.61 -0.43 -42.09
N GLY A 2 25.10 0.47 -41.24
CA GLY A 2 24.33 1.62 -40.80
C GLY A 2 24.60 2.75 -41.79
N THR A 3 23.55 3.33 -42.36
CA THR A 3 23.68 4.54 -43.17
C THR A 3 23.53 5.73 -42.25
N ILE A 4 24.52 6.62 -42.26
CA ILE A 4 24.41 7.94 -41.65
C ILE A 4 24.02 8.90 -42.76
N SER A 5 22.84 9.49 -42.61
CA SER A 5 22.34 10.60 -43.42
C SER A 5 21.95 11.75 -42.48
N ASP A 6 21.84 12.96 -43.03
CA ASP A 6 21.37 14.16 -42.32
C ASP A 6 22.26 14.71 -41.20
N LEU A 7 23.55 14.34 -41.16
CA LEU A 7 24.56 15.05 -40.36
C LEU A 7 25.22 16.15 -41.19
N GLN A 8 25.47 17.32 -40.60
CA GLN A 8 26.27 18.38 -41.21
C GLN A 8 27.57 18.58 -40.42
N ASP A 9 28.68 18.84 -41.11
CA ASP A 9 29.90 19.32 -40.46
C ASP A 9 29.78 20.79 -40.05
N ASP A 10 30.80 21.32 -39.37
CA ASP A 10 30.86 22.71 -38.91
C ASP A 10 30.78 23.74 -40.07
N ASP A 11 31.01 23.29 -41.31
CA ASP A 11 30.91 24.07 -42.54
C ASP A 11 29.54 23.92 -43.24
N GLY A 12 28.59 23.20 -42.62
CA GLY A 12 27.23 23.01 -43.13
C GLY A 12 27.11 21.97 -44.25
N LYS A 13 28.15 21.16 -44.49
CA LYS A 13 28.16 20.14 -45.55
C LYS A 13 27.57 18.83 -45.05
N THR A 14 26.62 18.29 -45.79
CA THR A 14 26.00 17.00 -45.48
C THR A 14 27.02 15.87 -45.55
N ILE A 15 27.11 15.10 -44.47
CA ILE A 15 27.92 13.89 -44.33
C ILE A 15 27.02 12.70 -44.61
N GLU A 16 27.28 12.01 -45.74
CA GLU A 16 26.76 10.67 -46.00
C GLU A 16 27.86 9.64 -45.77
N ALA A 17 27.67 8.77 -44.80
CA ALA A 17 28.66 7.75 -44.45
C ALA A 17 28.01 6.38 -44.28
N ILE A 18 28.71 5.36 -44.78
CA ILE A 18 28.35 3.96 -44.52
C ILE A 18 29.31 3.45 -43.45
N ILE A 19 28.75 3.10 -42.28
CA ILE A 19 29.54 2.52 -41.19
C ILE A 19 29.31 1.01 -41.14
N ASN A 20 30.42 0.29 -41.11
CA ASN A 20 30.44 -1.12 -40.77
C ASN A 20 30.37 -1.25 -39.25
N ILE A 21 29.27 -1.79 -38.74
CA ILE A 21 29.11 -2.12 -37.32
C ILE A 21 29.25 -3.63 -37.19
N THR A 22 30.29 -4.06 -36.52
CA THR A 22 30.51 -5.47 -36.17
C THR A 22 29.62 -5.87 -35.00
N ARG A 23 29.39 -7.18 -34.85
CA ARG A 23 28.62 -7.69 -33.72
C ARG A 23 29.29 -7.34 -32.39
N SER A 24 30.62 -7.45 -32.30
CA SER A 24 31.39 -7.12 -31.09
C SER A 24 31.25 -5.66 -30.68
N GLU A 25 31.19 -4.73 -31.63
CA GLU A 25 30.98 -3.30 -31.33
C GLU A 25 29.56 -3.05 -30.79
N LEU A 26 28.54 -3.66 -31.42
CA LEU A 26 27.18 -3.58 -30.90
C LEU A 26 27.08 -4.16 -29.48
N GLU A 27 27.67 -5.33 -29.26
CA GLU A 27 27.70 -6.00 -27.95
C GLU A 27 28.39 -5.13 -26.89
N ALA A 28 29.50 -4.47 -27.24
CA ALA A 28 30.19 -3.55 -26.35
C ALA A 28 29.31 -2.36 -25.95
N VAL A 29 28.54 -1.79 -26.89
CA VAL A 29 27.66 -0.65 -26.63
C VAL A 29 26.47 -1.03 -25.75
N ILE A 30 25.90 -2.23 -25.90
CA ILE A 30 24.73 -2.66 -25.12
C ILE A 30 25.08 -3.36 -23.81
N LYS A 31 26.37 -3.65 -23.56
CA LYS A 31 26.85 -4.47 -22.44
C LYS A 31 26.28 -4.02 -21.10
N ASP A 32 26.40 -2.74 -20.77
CA ASP A 32 26.01 -2.23 -19.45
C ASP A 32 24.49 -2.29 -19.24
N VAL A 33 23.71 -2.08 -20.30
CA VAL A 33 22.24 -2.22 -20.26
C VAL A 33 21.86 -3.69 -20.02
N VAL A 34 22.54 -4.63 -20.68
CA VAL A 34 22.32 -6.07 -20.47
C VAL A 34 22.71 -6.47 -19.06
N GLU A 35 23.86 -6.04 -18.54
CA GLU A 35 24.28 -6.36 -17.17
C GLU A 35 23.32 -5.77 -16.12
N SER A 36 22.80 -4.56 -16.34
CA SER A 36 21.78 -3.99 -15.45
C SER A 36 20.49 -4.84 -15.40
N THR A 37 20.16 -5.52 -16.50
CA THR A 37 19.02 -6.46 -16.56
C THR A 37 19.32 -7.72 -15.75
N ILE A 38 20.55 -8.23 -15.88
CA ILE A 38 21.04 -9.39 -15.12
C ILE A 38 21.02 -9.12 -13.61
N ASP A 39 21.45 -7.93 -13.18
CA ASP A 39 21.46 -7.60 -11.75
C ASP A 39 20.05 -7.53 -11.16
N ARG A 40 19.08 -7.02 -11.92
CA ARG A 40 17.66 -7.06 -11.53
C ARG A 40 17.15 -8.50 -11.41
N MET A 41 17.56 -9.40 -12.30
CA MET A 41 17.21 -10.82 -12.20
C MET A 41 17.77 -11.44 -10.91
N LYS A 42 19.04 -11.20 -10.58
CA LYS A 42 19.66 -11.67 -9.33
C LYS A 42 18.92 -11.13 -8.10
N GLN A 43 18.59 -9.83 -8.10
CA GLN A 43 17.82 -9.20 -7.02
C GLN A 43 16.45 -9.87 -6.83
N ILE A 44 15.76 -10.22 -7.91
CA ILE A 44 14.46 -10.92 -7.84
C ILE A 44 14.62 -12.31 -7.22
N LEU A 45 15.65 -13.07 -7.60
CA LEU A 45 15.92 -14.39 -7.02
C LEU A 45 16.21 -14.28 -5.52
N THR A 46 17.15 -13.41 -5.14
CA THR A 46 17.50 -13.17 -3.73
C THR A 46 16.28 -12.75 -2.92
N ARG A 47 15.47 -11.81 -3.44
CA ARG A 47 14.26 -11.34 -2.76
C ARG A 47 13.24 -12.46 -2.51
N ASN A 48 13.14 -13.43 -3.42
CA ASN A 48 12.23 -14.57 -3.28
C ASN A 48 12.89 -15.77 -2.59
N SER A 49 14.13 -15.64 -2.10
CA SER A 49 14.91 -16.74 -1.52
C SER A 49 15.06 -17.93 -2.47
N LEU A 50 15.16 -17.66 -3.77
CA LEU A 50 15.33 -18.68 -4.81
C LEU A 50 16.77 -18.70 -5.31
N GLN A 51 17.24 -19.88 -5.68
CA GLN A 51 18.45 -20.12 -6.44
C GLN A 51 18.09 -20.41 -7.90
N SER A 52 19.07 -20.30 -8.80
CA SER A 52 18.84 -20.64 -10.21
C SER A 52 18.31 -22.07 -10.38
N ASN A 53 18.79 -23.04 -9.59
CA ASN A 53 18.38 -24.44 -9.65
C ASN A 53 16.92 -24.69 -9.23
N ASP A 54 16.28 -23.72 -8.58
CA ASP A 54 14.85 -23.80 -8.24
C ASP A 54 13.95 -23.48 -9.45
N LEU A 55 14.54 -22.95 -10.53
CA LEU A 55 13.82 -22.63 -11.76
C LEU A 55 13.81 -23.80 -12.73
N LYS A 56 12.62 -24.16 -13.21
CA LYS A 56 12.45 -25.25 -14.19
C LYS A 56 12.97 -24.90 -15.59
N PHE A 57 12.76 -23.66 -16.04
CA PHE A 57 13.21 -23.17 -17.35
C PHE A 57 13.20 -21.63 -17.39
N ILE A 58 13.89 -21.06 -18.38
CA ILE A 58 13.89 -19.62 -18.67
C ILE A 58 13.13 -19.37 -19.97
N LEU A 59 12.11 -18.52 -19.94
CA LEU A 59 11.39 -18.08 -21.14
C LEU A 59 11.76 -16.63 -21.47
N MET A 60 12.20 -16.40 -22.70
CA MET A 60 12.53 -15.06 -23.19
C MET A 60 11.39 -14.51 -24.03
N VAL A 61 10.93 -13.30 -23.74
CA VAL A 61 9.81 -12.64 -24.43
C VAL A 61 10.23 -11.22 -24.83
N GLY A 62 9.84 -10.78 -26.03
CA GLY A 62 10.17 -9.48 -26.61
C GLY A 62 11.27 -9.52 -27.67
N GLY A 63 11.21 -8.60 -28.64
CA GLY A 63 12.09 -8.60 -29.82
C GLY A 63 13.59 -8.46 -29.49
N SER A 64 13.95 -7.67 -28.47
CA SER A 64 15.35 -7.52 -28.04
C SER A 64 15.98 -8.83 -27.57
N THR A 65 15.17 -9.82 -27.20
CA THR A 65 15.67 -11.15 -26.81
C THR A 65 16.20 -11.96 -27.99
N PHE A 66 16.01 -11.54 -29.25
CA PHE A 66 16.67 -12.15 -30.40
C PHE A 66 18.17 -11.87 -30.46
N VAL A 67 18.65 -10.84 -29.77
CA VAL A 67 20.08 -10.52 -29.72
C VAL A 67 20.83 -11.70 -29.08
N PRO A 68 21.75 -12.37 -29.81
CA PRO A 68 22.43 -13.58 -29.30
C PRO A 68 23.18 -13.34 -27.99
N TYR A 69 23.80 -12.17 -27.86
CA TYR A 69 24.51 -11.76 -26.64
C TYR A 69 23.63 -11.76 -25.40
N VAL A 70 22.37 -11.27 -25.52
CA VAL A 70 21.41 -11.24 -24.40
C VAL A 70 21.09 -12.66 -23.94
N ARG A 71 20.78 -13.58 -24.87
CA ARG A 71 20.49 -14.98 -24.53
C ARG A 71 21.68 -15.65 -23.87
N LYS A 72 22.86 -15.52 -24.48
CA LYS A 72 24.10 -16.13 -23.98
C LYS A 72 24.42 -15.64 -22.57
N ARG A 73 24.32 -14.32 -22.33
CA ARG A 73 24.59 -13.75 -21.01
C ARG A 73 23.62 -14.26 -19.94
N VAL A 74 22.33 -14.38 -20.28
CA VAL A 74 21.32 -14.95 -19.38
C VAL A 74 21.63 -16.42 -19.07
N GLU A 75 21.95 -17.24 -20.08
CA GLU A 75 22.31 -18.65 -19.89
C GLU A 75 23.55 -18.83 -19.01
N GLU A 76 24.59 -18.03 -19.25
CA GLU A 76 25.84 -18.06 -18.47
C GLU A 76 25.60 -17.74 -16.99
N VAL A 77 24.78 -16.72 -16.70
CA VAL A 77 24.52 -16.29 -15.32
C VAL A 77 23.58 -17.24 -14.60
N MET A 78 22.57 -17.74 -15.30
CA MET A 78 21.54 -18.58 -14.68
C MET A 78 21.92 -20.06 -14.66
N GLY A 79 22.86 -20.50 -15.49
CA GLY A 79 23.23 -21.92 -15.63
C GLY A 79 22.11 -22.78 -16.22
N ILE A 80 21.09 -22.16 -16.83
CA ILE A 80 19.91 -22.82 -17.41
C ILE A 80 19.81 -22.39 -18.87
N ALA A 81 19.60 -23.38 -19.76
CA ALA A 81 19.37 -23.11 -21.17
C ALA A 81 18.08 -22.31 -21.38
N VAL A 82 18.14 -21.30 -22.25
CA VAL A 82 16.99 -20.47 -22.58
C VAL A 82 16.04 -21.27 -23.46
N ASN A 83 14.76 -21.31 -23.07
CA ASN A 83 13.71 -21.91 -23.87
C ASN A 83 13.33 -20.97 -25.03
N THR A 84 13.53 -21.47 -26.25
CA THR A 84 13.23 -20.79 -27.52
C THR A 84 12.10 -21.46 -28.32
N SER A 85 11.39 -22.41 -27.72
CA SER A 85 10.26 -23.11 -28.35
C SER A 85 9.03 -22.24 -28.59
N ILE A 86 8.95 -21.09 -27.91
CA ILE A 86 7.88 -20.10 -28.04
C ILE A 86 8.44 -18.90 -28.80
N ASP A 87 7.65 -18.37 -29.74
CA ASP A 87 7.99 -17.14 -30.44
C ASP A 87 7.91 -15.95 -29.47
N PRO A 88 9.04 -15.27 -29.18
CA PRO A 88 9.10 -14.19 -28.21
C PRO A 88 8.29 -12.95 -28.64
N THR A 89 7.91 -12.83 -29.92
CA THR A 89 7.17 -11.67 -30.44
C THR A 89 5.66 -11.81 -30.31
N ASN A 90 5.15 -13.04 -30.32
CA ASN A 90 3.70 -13.30 -30.32
C ASN A 90 3.18 -13.83 -28.97
N ALA A 91 4.06 -14.29 -28.08
CA ALA A 91 3.68 -14.90 -26.80
C ALA A 91 2.73 -14.00 -25.98
N ILE A 92 2.98 -12.68 -25.97
CA ILE A 92 2.15 -11.69 -25.29
C ILE A 92 0.75 -11.63 -25.91
N THR A 93 0.66 -11.53 -27.24
CA THR A 93 -0.60 -11.45 -27.97
C THR A 93 -1.44 -12.72 -27.79
N VAL A 94 -0.79 -13.89 -27.86
CA VAL A 94 -1.43 -15.19 -27.62
C VAL A 94 -1.96 -15.26 -26.19
N GLY A 95 -1.16 -14.90 -25.19
CA GLY A 95 -1.59 -14.84 -23.80
C GLY A 95 -2.73 -13.85 -23.56
N ALA A 96 -2.69 -12.68 -24.19
CA ALA A 96 -3.75 -11.67 -24.12
C ALA A 96 -5.05 -12.17 -24.77
N ALA A 97 -4.97 -12.89 -25.89
CA ALA A 97 -6.14 -13.50 -26.54
C ALA A 97 -6.77 -14.59 -25.66
N TYR A 98 -5.96 -15.44 -25.03
CA TYR A 98 -6.44 -16.41 -24.04
C TYR A 98 -7.11 -15.70 -22.86
N PHE A 99 -6.48 -14.68 -22.28
CA PHE A 99 -7.04 -13.88 -21.19
C PHE A 99 -8.35 -13.18 -21.58
N ALA A 100 -8.43 -12.58 -22.76
CA ALA A 100 -9.65 -11.96 -23.28
C ALA A 100 -10.77 -13.00 -23.43
N GLY A 101 -10.45 -14.22 -23.84
CA GLY A 101 -11.39 -15.34 -23.87
C GLY A 101 -11.95 -15.74 -22.50
N THR A 102 -11.28 -15.37 -21.39
CA THR A 102 -11.77 -15.62 -20.02
C THR A 102 -12.71 -14.54 -19.50
N LYS A 103 -12.73 -13.37 -20.15
CA LYS A 103 -13.56 -12.25 -19.72
C LYS A 103 -14.99 -12.48 -20.15
N GLU A 104 -15.91 -12.18 -19.25
CA GLU A 104 -17.33 -12.16 -19.60
C GLU A 104 -17.53 -11.21 -20.79
N LYS A 105 -18.24 -11.67 -21.83
CA LYS A 105 -18.86 -10.76 -22.78
C LYS A 105 -19.89 -9.94 -22.02
N GLY A 106 -19.48 -8.85 -21.40
CA GLY A 106 -20.40 -7.76 -21.13
C GLY A 106 -20.98 -7.36 -22.46
N GLN A 107 -22.31 -7.43 -22.62
CA GLN A 107 -22.92 -6.69 -23.70
C GLN A 107 -22.46 -5.25 -23.53
N SER A 108 -21.70 -4.75 -24.52
CA SER A 108 -21.67 -3.34 -24.86
C SER A 108 -23.09 -2.83 -24.69
N GLU A 109 -23.29 -1.80 -23.87
CA GLU A 109 -24.56 -1.14 -23.54
C GLU A 109 -25.55 -1.15 -24.73
N SER A 110 -26.20 -2.29 -24.96
CA SER A 110 -27.31 -2.36 -25.86
C SER A 110 -28.45 -1.80 -25.04
N SER A 111 -28.95 -0.69 -25.56
CA SER A 111 -30.15 0.05 -25.20
C SER A 111 -31.42 -0.82 -25.24
N THR A 112 -31.38 -2.01 -24.65
CA THR A 112 -32.54 -2.82 -24.34
C THR A 112 -33.04 -2.44 -22.95
N PRO A 113 -34.31 -2.04 -22.81
CA PRO A 113 -34.85 -1.60 -21.53
C PRO A 113 -34.67 -2.71 -20.49
N LYS A 114 -34.11 -2.36 -19.32
CA LYS A 114 -34.00 -3.26 -18.16
C LYS A 114 -35.36 -3.90 -17.92
N VAL A 115 -35.51 -5.17 -18.29
CA VAL A 115 -36.72 -5.92 -18.01
C VAL A 115 -36.81 -6.02 -16.49
N GLN A 116 -37.91 -5.54 -15.90
CA GLN A 116 -38.15 -5.70 -14.47
C GLN A 116 -38.32 -7.20 -14.16
N SER A 117 -37.21 -7.86 -13.86
CA SER A 117 -37.20 -9.21 -13.34
C SER A 117 -37.83 -9.20 -11.94
N LYS A 118 -38.86 -10.04 -11.73
CA LYS A 118 -39.45 -10.28 -10.40
C LYS A 118 -38.59 -11.20 -9.52
N LEU A 119 -37.50 -11.75 -10.08
CA LEU A 119 -36.62 -12.70 -9.43
C LEU A 119 -35.20 -12.13 -9.36
N LYS A 120 -34.61 -12.12 -8.17
CA LYS A 120 -33.21 -11.76 -7.96
C LYS A 120 -32.37 -13.02 -7.80
N ILE A 121 -31.36 -13.17 -8.64
CA ILE A 121 -30.50 -14.35 -8.68
C ILE A 121 -29.09 -13.95 -8.20
N ARG A 122 -28.55 -14.69 -7.24
CA ARG A 122 -27.15 -14.57 -6.79
C ARG A 122 -26.44 -15.88 -7.04
N ALA A 123 -25.66 -15.95 -8.11
CA ALA A 123 -24.87 -17.12 -8.46
C ALA A 123 -23.49 -17.11 -7.80
N SER A 124 -22.95 -18.30 -7.56
CA SER A 124 -21.61 -18.57 -7.05
C SER A 124 -21.09 -19.84 -7.72
N TYR A 125 -20.00 -19.68 -8.47
CA TYR A 125 -19.30 -20.74 -9.20
C TYR A 125 -17.89 -20.27 -9.53
N GLN A 126 -16.96 -21.19 -9.78
CA GLN A 126 -15.64 -20.80 -10.28
C GLN A 126 -15.70 -20.47 -11.77
N LYS A 127 -15.19 -19.31 -12.15
CA LYS A 127 -15.11 -18.88 -13.56
C LYS A 127 -13.98 -19.57 -14.33
N ALA A 128 -13.02 -20.15 -13.62
CA ALA A 128 -11.94 -20.94 -14.18
C ALA A 128 -11.73 -22.19 -13.31
N SER A 129 -11.69 -23.36 -13.94
CA SER A 129 -11.52 -24.64 -13.25
C SER A 129 -10.48 -25.50 -13.97
N GLN A 130 -9.71 -26.28 -13.21
CA GLN A 130 -8.83 -27.33 -13.76
C GLN A 130 -9.54 -28.67 -13.83
N GLU A 131 -10.70 -28.78 -13.19
CA GLU A 131 -11.48 -30.01 -13.11
C GLU A 131 -12.30 -30.23 -14.39
N LYS A 132 -12.84 -31.43 -14.55
CA LYS A 132 -13.72 -31.78 -15.69
C LYS A 132 -15.19 -31.43 -15.44
N GLU A 133 -15.52 -31.01 -14.24
CA GLU A 133 -16.85 -30.61 -13.80
C GLU A 133 -16.73 -29.52 -12.74
N GLU A 134 -17.72 -28.63 -12.67
CA GLU A 134 -17.75 -27.54 -11.69
C GLU A 134 -19.15 -27.37 -11.09
N THR A 135 -19.22 -27.26 -9.78
CA THR A 135 -20.50 -27.07 -9.08
C THR A 135 -20.97 -25.62 -9.20
N PHE A 136 -22.07 -25.43 -9.93
CA PHE A 136 -22.81 -24.17 -9.97
C PHE A 136 -23.82 -24.09 -8.83
N THR A 137 -23.75 -23.01 -8.05
CA THR A 137 -24.78 -22.69 -7.05
C THR A 137 -25.44 -21.35 -7.37
N ALA A 138 -26.76 -21.26 -7.24
CA ALA A 138 -27.46 -19.97 -7.24
C ALA A 138 -28.50 -19.88 -6.12
N LYS A 139 -28.59 -18.72 -5.49
CA LYS A 139 -29.67 -18.36 -4.56
C LYS A 139 -30.69 -17.49 -5.29
N ILE A 140 -31.97 -17.82 -5.17
CA ILE A 140 -33.06 -17.09 -5.83
C ILE A 140 -33.98 -16.47 -4.79
N GLU A 141 -34.24 -15.18 -4.95
CA GLU A 141 -35.12 -14.38 -4.10
C GLU A 141 -36.31 -13.88 -4.94
N GLY A 142 -37.54 -14.19 -4.53
CA GLY A 142 -38.78 -13.80 -5.23
C GLY A 142 -39.91 -14.83 -5.07
N VAL A 143 -40.96 -14.74 -5.91
CA VAL A 143 -42.09 -15.69 -5.93
C VAL A 143 -41.73 -16.88 -6.82
N LEU A 144 -41.60 -18.06 -6.23
CA LEU A 144 -41.04 -19.26 -6.89
C LEU A 144 -42.09 -20.32 -7.25
N ASP A 145 -43.33 -20.15 -6.79
CA ASP A 145 -44.37 -21.18 -6.91
C ASP A 145 -44.68 -21.51 -8.37
N GLY A 146 -44.62 -22.81 -8.69
CA GLY A 146 -44.93 -23.33 -10.03
C GLY A 146 -43.85 -23.06 -11.09
N LEU A 147 -42.72 -22.46 -10.73
CA LEU A 147 -41.62 -22.22 -11.66
C LEU A 147 -40.68 -23.43 -11.78
N GLN A 148 -40.04 -23.53 -12.94
CA GLN A 148 -39.02 -24.54 -13.23
C GLN A 148 -37.77 -23.87 -13.83
N TYR A 149 -36.60 -24.48 -13.67
CA TYR A 149 -35.39 -24.06 -14.35
C TYR A 149 -34.84 -25.16 -15.26
N ARG A 150 -34.02 -24.73 -16.22
CA ARG A 150 -33.22 -25.58 -17.09
C ARG A 150 -31.90 -24.87 -17.41
N ILE A 151 -30.79 -25.57 -17.25
CA ILE A 151 -29.46 -25.10 -17.64
C ILE A 151 -29.04 -25.89 -18.88
N ILE A 152 -28.67 -25.20 -19.94
CA ILE A 152 -28.28 -25.81 -21.22
C ILE A 152 -26.93 -25.23 -21.62
N ASN A 153 -26.01 -26.07 -22.09
CA ASN A 153 -24.80 -25.60 -22.75
C ASN A 153 -25.14 -25.10 -24.16
N ASP A 154 -24.58 -23.96 -24.56
CA ASP A 154 -24.88 -23.33 -25.86
C ASP A 154 -24.50 -24.22 -27.06
N ASP A 155 -23.56 -25.15 -26.88
CA ASP A 155 -23.17 -26.13 -27.89
C ASP A 155 -24.03 -27.42 -27.90
N GLY A 156 -25.00 -27.53 -26.99
CA GLY A 156 -25.89 -28.67 -26.85
C GLY A 156 -25.28 -29.90 -26.16
N SER A 157 -24.06 -29.81 -25.62
CA SER A 157 -23.39 -30.94 -24.96
C SER A 157 -23.97 -31.30 -23.58
N TYR A 158 -24.70 -30.37 -22.95
CA TYR A 158 -25.29 -30.56 -21.63
C TYR A 158 -26.66 -29.91 -21.53
N ASP A 159 -27.55 -30.57 -20.80
CA ASP A 159 -28.89 -30.11 -20.49
C ASP A 159 -29.35 -30.72 -19.17
N SER A 160 -29.64 -29.86 -18.18
CA SER A 160 -30.13 -30.32 -16.88
C SER A 160 -31.54 -30.91 -16.95
N GLY A 161 -32.27 -30.69 -18.04
CA GLY A 161 -33.71 -30.90 -18.12
C GLY A 161 -34.49 -29.88 -17.28
N LEU A 162 -35.82 -29.97 -17.32
CA LEU A 162 -36.71 -29.13 -16.51
C LEU A 162 -36.77 -29.64 -15.07
N LYS A 163 -36.29 -28.82 -14.13
CA LYS A 163 -36.30 -29.10 -12.69
C LYS A 163 -37.12 -28.05 -11.96
N LYS A 164 -37.76 -28.42 -10.84
CA LYS A 164 -38.55 -27.48 -10.03
C LYS A 164 -37.65 -26.38 -9.46
N LEU A 165 -38.10 -25.13 -9.54
CA LEU A 165 -37.36 -23.99 -8.99
C LEU A 165 -37.53 -23.92 -7.47
N GLY A 166 -36.43 -24.01 -6.74
CA GLY A 166 -36.37 -23.76 -5.30
C GLY A 166 -35.64 -22.45 -4.97
N ALA A 167 -35.50 -22.14 -3.68
CA ALA A 167 -34.72 -20.99 -3.22
C ALA A 167 -33.21 -21.11 -3.53
N ARG A 168 -32.75 -22.32 -3.86
CA ARG A 168 -31.37 -22.62 -4.24
C ARG A 168 -31.34 -23.58 -5.42
N ILE A 169 -30.46 -23.31 -6.37
CA ILE A 169 -30.05 -24.22 -7.44
C ILE A 169 -28.65 -24.72 -7.09
N VAL A 170 -28.42 -26.02 -7.25
CA VAL A 170 -27.10 -26.65 -7.19
C VAL A 170 -27.04 -27.65 -8.35
N GLU A 171 -26.09 -27.45 -9.27
CA GLU A 171 -25.90 -28.30 -10.45
C GLU A 171 -24.42 -28.48 -10.73
N ASP A 172 -23.99 -29.70 -11.04
CA ASP A 172 -22.63 -29.96 -11.49
C ASP A 172 -22.60 -29.84 -13.02
N LEU A 173 -21.78 -28.90 -13.50
CA LEU A 173 -21.70 -28.54 -14.91
C LEU A 173 -20.46 -29.21 -15.53
N PRO A 174 -20.63 -30.12 -16.51
CA PRO A 174 -19.50 -30.76 -17.17
C PRO A 174 -18.75 -29.78 -18.06
N LEU A 175 -17.43 -29.76 -17.95
CA LEU A 175 -16.55 -28.84 -18.64
C LEU A 175 -15.75 -29.55 -19.74
N ARG A 176 -15.75 -28.96 -20.94
CA ARG A 176 -14.90 -29.41 -22.04
C ARG A 176 -13.46 -28.99 -21.78
N GLU A 177 -12.54 -29.94 -21.93
CA GLU A 177 -11.13 -29.73 -21.64
C GLU A 177 -10.50 -28.66 -22.54
N GLY A 178 -9.82 -27.68 -21.94
CA GLY A 178 -9.12 -26.62 -22.67
C GLY A 178 -10.05 -25.68 -23.45
N ALA A 179 -11.34 -25.61 -23.10
CA ALA A 179 -12.35 -24.80 -23.78
C ALA A 179 -13.07 -23.84 -22.82
N PHE A 180 -13.71 -22.83 -23.40
CA PHE A 180 -14.68 -21.97 -22.70
C PHE A 180 -16.07 -22.63 -22.77
N ASN A 181 -16.69 -22.81 -21.62
CA ASN A 181 -17.98 -23.49 -21.47
C ASN A 181 -19.04 -22.43 -21.11
N LEU A 182 -20.06 -22.32 -21.95
CA LEU A 182 -21.13 -21.33 -21.86
C LEU A 182 -22.44 -22.06 -21.57
N PHE A 183 -23.04 -21.79 -20.42
CA PHE A 183 -24.35 -22.34 -20.08
C PHE A 183 -25.38 -21.24 -19.92
N THR A 184 -26.56 -21.45 -20.50
CA THR A 184 -27.70 -20.56 -20.37
C THR A 184 -28.66 -21.10 -19.30
N LEU A 185 -28.91 -20.32 -18.24
CA LEU A 185 -29.96 -20.60 -17.26
C LEU A 185 -31.28 -20.03 -17.77
N LYS A 186 -32.30 -20.88 -17.93
CA LYS A 186 -33.66 -20.46 -18.26
C LYS A 186 -34.59 -20.80 -17.11
N ILE A 187 -35.48 -19.87 -16.78
CA ILE A 187 -36.61 -20.11 -15.86
C ILE A 187 -37.90 -20.08 -16.69
N VAL A 188 -38.78 -21.06 -16.46
CA VAL A 188 -40.08 -21.16 -17.13
C VAL A 188 -41.21 -21.28 -16.12
N ASP A 189 -42.40 -20.79 -16.49
CA ASP A 189 -43.63 -20.95 -15.73
C ASP A 189 -44.29 -22.33 -15.96
N SER A 190 -45.41 -22.58 -15.26
CA SER A 190 -46.19 -23.82 -15.38
C SER A 190 -46.81 -24.05 -16.77
N HIS A 191 -46.82 -23.04 -17.64
CA HIS A 191 -47.30 -23.10 -19.01
C HIS A 191 -46.15 -23.22 -20.03
N GLY A 192 -44.90 -23.28 -19.55
CA GLY A 192 -43.70 -23.37 -20.39
C GLY A 192 -43.22 -22.04 -20.96
N ASN A 193 -43.77 -20.90 -20.53
CA ASN A 193 -43.31 -19.60 -20.97
C ASN A 193 -42.05 -19.18 -20.21
N ALA A 194 -41.09 -18.57 -20.90
CA ALA A 194 -39.87 -18.06 -20.28
C ALA A 194 -40.17 -16.88 -19.34
N VAL A 195 -39.70 -16.97 -18.11
CA VAL A 195 -39.72 -15.88 -17.13
C VAL A 195 -38.44 -15.06 -17.29
N PRO A 196 -38.53 -13.73 -17.47
CA PRO A 196 -37.35 -12.88 -17.53
C PRO A 196 -36.56 -12.93 -16.23
N ILE A 197 -35.24 -13.07 -16.34
CA ILE A 197 -34.31 -13.10 -15.22
C ILE A 197 -33.19 -12.07 -15.43
N ASP A 198 -32.69 -11.50 -14.33
CA ASP A 198 -31.53 -10.60 -14.31
C ASP A 198 -30.23 -11.43 -14.13
N PHE A 199 -30.03 -12.40 -15.03
CA PHE A 199 -28.88 -13.30 -15.02
C PHE A 199 -28.66 -13.87 -16.43
N ASP A 200 -27.56 -13.51 -17.08
CA ASP A 200 -27.36 -13.79 -18.50
C ASP A 200 -26.92 -15.22 -18.78
N ALA A 201 -25.75 -15.61 -18.30
CA ALA A 201 -25.13 -16.90 -18.60
C ALA A 201 -24.08 -17.29 -17.54
N ILE A 202 -23.81 -18.59 -17.47
CA ILE A 202 -22.76 -19.20 -16.65
C ILE A 202 -21.56 -19.44 -17.56
N GLN A 203 -20.41 -18.87 -17.20
CA GLN A 203 -19.22 -18.86 -18.04
C GLN A 203 -18.03 -19.48 -17.30
N ILE A 204 -17.58 -20.65 -17.73
CA ILE A 204 -16.54 -21.42 -17.04
C ILE A 204 -15.44 -21.83 -18.02
N ALA A 205 -14.22 -21.39 -17.74
CA ALA A 205 -13.05 -21.67 -18.54
C ALA A 205 -12.28 -22.88 -17.98
N GLN A 206 -12.11 -23.95 -18.77
CA GLN A 206 -11.47 -25.18 -18.31
C GLN A 206 -10.00 -25.23 -18.73
N GLY A 207 -9.10 -25.49 -17.78
CA GLY A 207 -7.71 -25.91 -18.02
C GLY A 207 -6.79 -24.82 -18.56
N ARG A 208 -6.93 -24.48 -19.86
CA ARG A 208 -6.06 -23.56 -20.61
C ARG A 208 -6.19 -22.09 -20.21
N TYR A 209 -7.21 -21.78 -19.43
CA TYR A 209 -7.69 -20.41 -19.17
C TYR A 209 -7.60 -20.01 -17.70
N SER A 210 -7.00 -20.85 -16.85
CA SER A 210 -6.77 -20.51 -15.44
C SER A 210 -5.60 -19.52 -15.34
N VAL A 211 -5.86 -18.27 -15.70
CA VAL A 211 -4.98 -17.18 -15.33
C VAL A 211 -5.35 -16.84 -13.89
N ALA A 212 -4.48 -17.22 -12.94
CA ALA A 212 -4.54 -16.62 -11.61
C ALA A 212 -4.62 -15.11 -11.79
N GLY A 213 -5.60 -14.44 -11.16
CA GLY A 213 -5.90 -13.03 -11.39
C GLY A 213 -4.64 -12.16 -11.33
N GLN A 214 -4.68 -10.98 -11.95
CA GLN A 214 -3.51 -10.10 -12.04
C GLN A 214 -2.92 -9.85 -10.64
N MET A 215 -1.61 -9.95 -10.52
CA MET A 215 -0.91 -9.67 -9.27
C MET A 215 -0.55 -8.18 -9.19
N LEU A 216 -0.65 -7.62 -7.98
CA LEU A 216 -0.15 -6.27 -7.72
C LEU A 216 1.38 -6.24 -7.80
N PRO A 217 1.99 -5.33 -8.59
CA PRO A 217 3.44 -5.32 -8.78
C PRO A 217 4.21 -4.71 -7.62
N GLU A 218 3.58 -3.86 -6.81
CA GLU A 218 4.14 -3.26 -5.59
C GLU A 218 3.05 -3.16 -4.51
N ASP A 219 3.48 -2.87 -3.28
CA ASP A 219 2.59 -2.59 -2.17
C ASP A 219 1.72 -1.36 -2.47
N LEU A 220 0.47 -1.40 -2.02
CA LEU A 220 -0.40 -0.22 -1.92
C LEU A 220 -0.54 0.17 -0.46
N CYS A 221 -0.29 1.43 -0.16
CA CYS A 221 -0.30 1.95 1.20
C CYS A 221 -1.20 3.16 1.33
N LEU A 222 -1.88 3.26 2.48
CA LEU A 222 -2.54 4.48 2.95
C LEU A 222 -1.48 5.37 3.62
N VAL A 223 -1.45 6.64 3.25
CA VAL A 223 -0.64 7.65 3.95
C VAL A 223 -1.37 8.07 5.21
N LYS A 224 -0.72 7.98 6.37
CA LYS A 224 -1.26 8.42 7.66
C LYS A 224 -0.33 9.43 8.29
N ASP A 225 -0.90 10.49 8.83
CA ASP A 225 -0.15 11.47 9.61
C ASP A 225 0.34 10.84 10.92
N ASP A 226 1.60 11.07 11.22
CA ASP A 226 2.24 10.78 12.49
C ASP A 226 2.47 12.11 13.23
N LEU A 227 1.51 12.45 14.08
CA LEU A 227 1.54 13.69 14.86
C LEU A 227 2.69 13.71 15.88
N ALA A 228 3.21 12.55 16.28
CA ALA A 228 4.32 12.47 17.22
C ALA A 228 5.65 12.80 16.53
N ALA A 229 5.87 12.23 15.35
CA ALA A 229 7.06 12.48 14.55
C ALA A 229 6.98 13.78 13.71
N LYS A 230 5.82 14.45 13.67
CA LYS A 230 5.50 15.53 12.73
C LYS A 230 5.80 15.12 11.28
N ASP A 231 5.51 13.87 10.94
CA ASP A 231 5.76 13.31 9.62
C ASP A 231 4.60 12.41 9.18
N THR A 232 4.78 11.65 8.10
CA THR A 232 3.82 10.66 7.61
C THR A 232 4.38 9.24 7.69
N ARG A 233 3.52 8.28 7.96
CA ARG A 233 3.83 6.85 7.91
C ARG A 233 2.92 6.14 6.91
N LEU A 234 3.41 5.03 6.39
CA LEU A 234 2.65 4.19 5.47
C LEU A 234 1.96 3.05 6.23
N GLU A 235 0.67 2.85 5.94
CA GLU A 235 -0.07 1.68 6.39
C GLU A 235 -0.46 0.81 5.20
N LEU A 236 0.02 -0.44 5.20
CA LEU A 236 -0.21 -1.38 4.10
C LEU A 236 -1.70 -1.70 3.92
N LEU A 237 -2.19 -1.50 2.69
CA LEU A 237 -3.55 -1.85 2.26
C LEU A 237 -3.58 -3.17 1.49
N PHE A 238 -2.68 -3.32 0.51
CA PHE A 238 -2.52 -4.51 -0.30
C PHE A 238 -1.04 -4.80 -0.47
N ALA A 239 -0.63 -6.02 -0.13
CA ALA A 239 0.76 -6.44 -0.32
C ALA A 239 1.06 -6.67 -1.81
N LYS A 240 2.30 -6.40 -2.20
CA LYS A 240 2.88 -6.86 -3.46
C LYS A 240 2.54 -8.34 -3.69
N ASN A 241 2.24 -8.66 -4.94
CA ASN A 241 1.81 -9.98 -5.41
C ASN A 241 0.42 -10.43 -4.94
N SER A 242 -0.37 -9.58 -4.25
CA SER A 242 -1.76 -9.93 -3.97
C SER A 242 -2.55 -10.08 -5.28
N ILE A 243 -3.39 -11.11 -5.35
CA ILE A 243 -4.21 -11.43 -6.52
C ILE A 243 -5.41 -10.48 -6.58
N LEU A 244 -5.64 -9.88 -7.76
CA LEU A 244 -6.77 -9.01 -8.03
C LEU A 244 -7.98 -9.80 -8.58
N PRO A 245 -9.22 -9.38 -8.25
CA PRO A 245 -9.58 -8.18 -7.49
C PRO A 245 -9.40 -8.38 -5.98
N SER A 246 -9.09 -7.31 -5.26
CA SER A 246 -8.84 -7.35 -3.81
C SER A 246 -9.57 -6.22 -3.10
N LYS A 247 -9.95 -6.44 -1.83
CA LYS A 247 -10.67 -5.47 -0.99
C LYS A 247 -10.00 -5.34 0.37
N SER A 248 -9.94 -4.12 0.89
CA SER A 248 -9.37 -3.81 2.21
C SER A 248 -10.24 -2.77 2.92
N LYS A 249 -10.24 -2.79 4.25
CA LYS A 249 -10.96 -1.83 5.09
C LYS A 249 -10.03 -1.31 6.17
N LYS A 250 -10.15 -0.02 6.50
CA LYS A 250 -9.41 0.64 7.56
C LYS A 250 -10.30 1.64 8.27
N THR A 251 -10.10 1.81 9.56
CA THR A 251 -10.72 2.90 10.33
C THR A 251 -9.61 3.84 10.75
N VAL A 252 -9.81 5.14 10.53
CA VAL A 252 -8.85 6.19 10.88
C VAL A 252 -9.57 7.34 11.57
N GLU A 253 -8.86 8.05 12.43
CA GLU A 253 -9.39 9.22 13.14
C GLU A 253 -9.06 10.51 12.39
N VAL A 254 -9.97 11.48 12.48
CA VAL A 254 -9.77 12.82 11.94
C VAL A 254 -8.73 13.58 12.76
N ALA A 255 -7.64 14.01 12.11
CA ALA A 255 -6.55 14.73 12.77
C ALA A 255 -6.91 16.15 13.24
N SER A 256 -7.82 16.84 12.54
CA SER A 256 -8.22 18.22 12.85
C SER A 256 -9.69 18.48 12.54
N THR A 257 -10.33 19.35 13.33
CA THR A 257 -11.75 19.69 13.14
C THR A 257 -11.96 20.45 11.84
N ILE A 258 -12.87 19.98 10.99
CA ILE A 258 -13.28 20.63 9.75
C ILE A 258 -14.67 21.23 9.94
N VAL A 259 -14.73 22.56 9.89
CA VAL A 259 -15.99 23.30 10.00
C VAL A 259 -16.75 23.23 8.68
N LYS A 260 -18.05 23.00 8.76
CA LYS A 260 -18.96 23.02 7.62
C LYS A 260 -18.88 24.36 6.89
N GLY A 261 -18.79 24.31 5.57
CA GLY A 261 -18.69 25.49 4.71
C GLY A 261 -17.32 26.16 4.72
N SER A 262 -16.33 25.63 5.45
CA SER A 262 -14.96 26.14 5.40
C SER A 262 -14.20 25.64 4.17
N ASN A 263 -13.08 26.30 3.87
CA ASN A 263 -12.13 25.89 2.83
C ASN A 263 -11.18 24.77 3.29
N ASN A 264 -11.28 24.32 4.54
CA ASN A 264 -10.46 23.23 5.05
C ASN A 264 -10.92 21.90 4.44
N SER A 265 -10.01 20.95 4.30
CA SER A 265 -10.32 19.64 3.73
C SER A 265 -9.54 18.52 4.42
N ILE A 266 -10.05 17.31 4.28
CA ILE A 266 -9.34 16.08 4.63
C ILE A 266 -8.96 15.39 3.33
N THR A 267 -7.73 14.91 3.27
CA THR A 267 -7.18 14.20 2.13
C THR A 267 -6.87 12.76 2.51
N ILE A 268 -7.47 11.82 1.80
CA ILE A 268 -7.16 10.39 1.92
C ILE A 268 -6.30 10.01 0.72
N MET A 269 -5.00 9.82 0.96
CA MET A 269 -4.02 9.54 -0.08
C MET A 269 -3.58 8.07 -0.06
N VAL A 270 -3.59 7.45 -1.23
CA VAL A 270 -3.09 6.09 -1.46
C VAL A 270 -1.89 6.15 -2.40
N VAL A 271 -0.81 5.48 -2.01
CA VAL A 271 0.44 5.42 -2.77
C VAL A 271 0.81 3.97 -3.11
N GLU A 272 1.53 3.78 -4.21
CA GLU A 272 2.09 2.52 -4.71
C GLU A 272 3.61 2.54 -4.60
N GLY A 273 4.17 1.58 -3.87
CA GLY A 273 5.60 1.45 -3.61
C GLY A 273 5.87 0.83 -2.24
N PRO A 274 7.16 0.56 -1.90
CA PRO A 274 7.51 -0.17 -0.69
C PRO A 274 6.91 0.44 0.58
N SER A 275 6.31 -0.40 1.42
CA SER A 275 5.64 0.00 2.66
C SER A 275 6.58 0.44 3.79
N ASP A 276 7.86 0.13 3.67
CA ASP A 276 8.94 0.46 4.62
C ASP A 276 9.67 1.77 4.30
N ARG A 277 9.27 2.47 3.22
CA ARG A 277 9.85 3.75 2.83
C ARG A 277 8.92 4.92 3.18
N HIS A 278 9.46 6.13 3.19
CA HIS A 278 8.66 7.34 3.38
C HIS A 278 7.66 7.55 2.22
N SER A 279 6.47 8.06 2.51
CA SER A 279 5.37 8.26 1.57
C SER A 279 5.76 9.00 0.28
N SER A 280 6.60 10.03 0.41
CA SER A 280 7.10 10.85 -0.72
C SER A 280 7.96 10.08 -1.73
N THR A 281 8.48 8.90 -1.35
CA THR A 281 9.28 8.03 -2.22
C THR A 281 8.42 7.07 -3.06
N ASN A 282 7.12 7.04 -2.77
CA ASN A 282 6.14 6.18 -3.42
C ASN A 282 5.29 6.98 -4.42
N LYS A 283 4.65 6.27 -5.34
CA LYS A 283 3.88 6.86 -6.42
C LYS A 283 2.43 7.08 -5.97
N PRO A 284 1.86 8.28 -5.97
CA PRO A 284 0.45 8.48 -5.69
C PRO A 284 -0.43 7.80 -6.75
N ILE A 285 -1.47 7.09 -6.29
CA ILE A 285 -2.41 6.37 -7.17
C ILE A 285 -3.87 6.75 -6.95
N GLY A 286 -4.20 7.36 -5.81
CA GLY A 286 -5.54 7.86 -5.52
C GLY A 286 -5.52 8.90 -4.42
N GLU A 287 -6.32 9.94 -4.60
CA GLU A 287 -6.44 11.04 -3.64
C GLU A 287 -7.90 11.47 -3.53
N LEU A 288 -8.53 11.15 -2.41
CA LEU A 288 -9.91 11.53 -2.12
C LEU A 288 -9.89 12.75 -1.21
N VAL A 289 -10.26 13.91 -1.76
CA VAL A 289 -10.33 15.18 -1.03
C VAL A 289 -11.78 15.46 -0.64
N ILE A 290 -12.03 15.62 0.65
CA ILE A 290 -13.33 15.97 1.23
C ILE A 290 -13.22 17.36 1.87
N SER A 291 -13.84 18.35 1.25
CA SER A 291 -13.82 19.75 1.71
C SER A 291 -14.96 20.06 2.68
N GLY A 292 -14.75 21.06 3.55
CA GLY A 292 -15.78 21.56 4.47
C GLY A 292 -17.06 22.01 3.77
N GLY A 293 -16.96 22.50 2.53
CA GLY A 293 -18.11 22.84 1.69
C GLY A 293 -19.02 21.66 1.33
N GLN A 294 -18.50 20.43 1.35
CA GLN A 294 -19.27 19.20 1.06
C GLN A 294 -19.88 18.57 2.31
N LEU A 295 -19.56 19.08 3.50
CA LEU A 295 -20.04 18.54 4.77
C LEU A 295 -21.45 19.04 5.12
N THR A 296 -22.26 18.15 5.68
CA THR A 296 -23.60 18.47 6.20
C THR A 296 -23.57 19.00 7.63
N LYS A 297 -22.53 18.64 8.39
CA LYS A 297 -22.24 19.03 9.78
C LYS A 297 -20.73 19.14 9.98
N ASP A 298 -20.31 19.81 11.05
CA ASP A 298 -18.90 19.88 11.43
C ASP A 298 -18.36 18.49 11.71
N LEU A 299 -17.15 18.23 11.20
CA LEU A 299 -16.44 16.98 11.43
C LEU A 299 -15.39 17.23 12.50
N ILE A 300 -15.59 16.66 13.69
CA ILE A 300 -14.79 16.95 14.87
C ILE A 300 -13.52 16.10 14.87
N LYS A 301 -12.39 16.68 15.31
CA LYS A 301 -11.16 15.93 15.57
C LYS A 301 -11.41 14.69 16.44
N GLY A 302 -10.80 13.57 16.08
CA GLY A 302 -10.97 12.27 16.76
C GLY A 302 -12.23 11.50 16.35
N THR A 303 -13.03 12.03 15.42
CA THR A 303 -14.13 11.25 14.83
C THR A 303 -13.56 10.17 13.91
N ASP A 304 -14.11 8.95 13.99
CA ASP A 304 -13.75 7.85 13.11
C ASP A 304 -14.26 8.05 11.67
N ILE A 305 -13.43 7.66 10.72
CA ILE A 305 -13.75 7.50 9.30
C ILE A 305 -13.51 6.06 8.91
N ASP A 306 -14.55 5.40 8.41
CA ASP A 306 -14.46 4.05 7.87
C ASP A 306 -14.12 4.11 6.38
N LEU A 307 -12.93 3.63 6.06
CA LEU A 307 -12.37 3.60 4.72
C LEU A 307 -12.50 2.20 4.12
N ARG A 308 -12.95 2.14 2.87
CA ARG A 308 -13.00 0.93 2.06
C ARG A 308 -12.19 1.16 0.78
N PHE A 309 -11.29 0.23 0.52
CA PHE A 309 -10.44 0.22 -0.66
C PHE A 309 -10.76 -1.01 -1.49
N GLU A 310 -11.00 -0.83 -2.78
CA GLU A 310 -11.18 -1.94 -3.72
C GLU A 310 -10.25 -1.76 -4.90
N MET A 311 -9.52 -2.81 -5.24
CA MET A 311 -8.71 -2.87 -6.44
C MET A 311 -9.37 -3.83 -7.43
N SER A 312 -9.76 -3.31 -8.61
CA SER A 312 -10.37 -4.10 -9.67
C SER A 312 -9.33 -5.00 -10.36
N GLU A 313 -9.78 -6.00 -11.13
CA GLU A 313 -8.89 -6.79 -12.01
C GLU A 313 -8.18 -5.93 -13.07
N SER A 314 -8.74 -4.77 -13.42
CA SER A 314 -8.18 -3.81 -14.36
C SER A 314 -7.25 -2.79 -13.68
N ARG A 315 -6.99 -2.98 -12.38
CA ARG A 315 -6.23 -2.08 -11.51
C ARG A 315 -6.86 -0.70 -11.25
N ASP A 316 -8.18 -0.61 -11.33
CA ASP A 316 -8.89 0.58 -10.88
C ASP A 316 -8.98 0.56 -9.35
N LEU A 317 -8.49 1.61 -8.71
CA LEU A 317 -8.59 1.81 -7.28
C LEU A 317 -9.90 2.54 -6.96
N THR A 318 -10.78 1.91 -6.20
CA THR A 318 -11.93 2.59 -5.59
C THR A 318 -11.60 2.92 -4.14
N VAL A 319 -11.71 4.19 -3.77
CA VAL A 319 -11.60 4.67 -2.38
C VAL A 319 -12.97 5.17 -1.95
N SER A 320 -13.52 4.57 -0.90
CA SER A 320 -14.77 5.00 -0.28
C SER A 320 -14.52 5.36 1.18
N ALA A 321 -15.09 6.46 1.63
CA ALA A 321 -14.97 6.98 2.99
C ALA A 321 -16.35 7.25 3.57
N PHE A 322 -16.68 6.59 4.68
CA PHE A 322 -17.88 6.82 5.47
C PHE A 322 -17.52 7.60 6.72
N LEU A 323 -18.07 8.81 6.85
CA LEU A 323 -17.80 9.71 7.97
C LEU A 323 -18.79 9.41 9.11
N ASN A 324 -18.35 8.73 10.18
CA ASN A 324 -19.25 8.31 11.26
C ASN A 324 -19.93 9.49 11.98
N GLY A 325 -19.27 10.64 12.07
CA GLY A 325 -19.83 11.85 12.70
C GLY A 325 -20.96 12.52 11.91
N THR A 326 -20.96 12.42 10.58
CA THR A 326 -21.96 13.07 9.71
C THR A 326 -22.92 12.08 9.05
N GLY A 327 -22.56 10.79 8.97
CA GLY A 327 -23.28 9.75 8.25
C GLY A 327 -23.16 9.86 6.72
N GLN A 328 -22.22 10.66 6.20
CA GLN A 328 -22.01 10.85 4.77
C GLN A 328 -21.01 9.84 4.22
N GLU A 329 -21.26 9.39 2.99
CA GLU A 329 -20.34 8.54 2.23
C GLU A 329 -19.81 9.30 1.01
N PHE A 330 -18.50 9.22 0.80
CA PHE A 330 -17.80 9.73 -0.36
C PHE A 330 -17.10 8.57 -1.05
N SER A 331 -17.16 8.50 -2.38
CA SER A 331 -16.48 7.43 -3.12
C SER A 331 -15.96 7.95 -4.45
N GLN A 332 -14.73 7.55 -4.78
CA GLN A 332 -14.08 7.92 -6.04
C GLN A 332 -13.30 6.73 -6.61
N VAL A 333 -13.29 6.63 -7.93
CA VAL A 333 -12.57 5.60 -8.69
C VAL A 333 -11.40 6.25 -9.42
N TYR A 334 -10.21 5.67 -9.27
CA TYR A 334 -8.98 6.12 -9.90
C TYR A 334 -8.49 5.04 -10.87
N THR A 335 -8.43 5.40 -12.15
CA THR A 335 -7.95 4.50 -13.20
C THR A 335 -6.50 4.82 -13.53
N PRO A 336 -5.60 3.81 -13.62
CA PRO A 336 -4.17 4.03 -13.87
C PRO A 336 -3.81 4.83 -15.12
N LYS A 337 -4.74 4.90 -16.09
CA LYS A 337 -4.58 5.62 -17.37
C LYS A 337 -4.74 7.13 -17.25
N GLN A 338 -5.48 7.61 -16.25
CA GLN A 338 -5.70 9.03 -15.99
C GLN A 338 -4.81 9.47 -14.83
N ARG A 339 -3.52 9.65 -15.11
CA ARG A 339 -2.61 10.21 -14.12
C ARG A 339 -2.88 11.71 -13.99
N THR A 340 -3.57 12.11 -12.93
CA THR A 340 -3.77 13.53 -12.60
C THR A 340 -2.73 13.95 -11.58
N VAL A 341 -1.63 14.55 -12.05
CA VAL A 341 -0.65 15.20 -11.16
C VAL A 341 -0.99 16.68 -11.09
N SER A 342 -1.36 17.17 -9.90
CA SER A 342 -1.58 18.59 -9.66
C SER A 342 -0.24 19.33 -9.63
N THR A 343 -0.09 20.36 -10.47
CA THR A 343 1.15 21.17 -10.56
C THR A 343 1.47 21.87 -9.24
N LYS A 344 0.44 22.38 -8.55
CA LYS A 344 0.59 23.04 -7.24
C LYS A 344 1.07 22.06 -6.17
N MET A 345 0.54 20.84 -6.15
CA MET A 345 0.99 19.84 -5.18
C MET A 345 2.42 19.41 -5.47
N LEU A 346 2.74 19.11 -6.73
CA LEU A 346 4.09 18.71 -7.11
C LEU A 346 5.12 19.77 -6.68
N ALA A 347 4.87 21.05 -6.93
CA ALA A 347 5.74 22.14 -6.49
C ALA A 347 5.88 22.17 -4.96
N SER A 348 4.78 22.04 -4.21
CA SER A 348 4.82 22.02 -2.74
C SER A 348 5.58 20.81 -2.18
N GLU A 349 5.47 19.64 -2.81
CA GLU A 349 6.17 18.43 -2.41
C GLU A 349 7.67 18.52 -2.68
N ILE A 350 8.07 19.16 -3.79
CA ILE A 350 9.49 19.38 -4.12
C ILE A 350 10.11 20.32 -3.08
N LEU A 351 9.43 21.42 -2.72
CA LEU A 351 9.89 22.34 -1.67
C LEU A 351 9.98 21.66 -0.30
N LEU A 352 9.01 20.81 0.04
CA LEU A 352 9.05 20.03 1.27
C LEU A 352 10.24 19.05 1.27
N LEU A 353 10.51 18.41 0.14
CA LEU A 353 11.66 17.52 -0.01
C LEU A 353 12.98 18.27 0.16
N GLU A 354 13.13 19.46 -0.43
CA GLU A 354 14.30 20.33 -0.24
C GLU A 354 14.53 20.64 1.25
N SER A 355 13.50 21.11 1.94
CA SER A 355 13.60 21.43 3.37
C SER A 355 13.98 20.21 4.22
N LYS A 356 13.44 19.03 3.90
CA LYS A 356 13.81 17.78 4.59
C LYS A 356 15.28 17.40 4.35
N ILE A 357 15.76 17.52 3.11
CA ILE A 357 17.17 17.23 2.78
C ILE A 357 18.11 18.18 3.52
N GLN A 358 17.79 19.48 3.55
CA GLN A 358 18.59 20.46 4.26
C GLN A 358 18.72 20.14 5.75
N ASN A 359 17.61 19.80 6.41
CA ASN A 359 17.62 19.41 7.82
C ASN A 359 18.48 18.15 8.06
N GLU A 360 18.44 17.17 7.16
CA GLU A 360 19.26 15.95 7.28
C GLU A 360 20.75 16.23 7.02
N ILE A 361 21.09 17.17 6.15
CA ILE A 361 22.47 17.65 5.95
C ILE A 361 22.98 18.31 7.24
N ASP A 362 22.22 19.25 7.79
CA ASP A 362 22.60 19.98 9.00
C ASP A 362 22.83 19.02 10.18
N ASP A 363 21.95 18.03 10.33
CA ASP A 363 22.08 16.99 11.36
C ASP A 363 23.27 16.04 11.08
N ALA A 364 23.50 15.65 9.82
CA ALA A 364 24.66 14.83 9.45
C ALA A 364 26.00 15.56 9.70
N GLN A 365 26.07 16.86 9.42
CA GLN A 365 27.23 17.70 9.68
C GLN A 365 27.48 17.86 11.19
N THR A 366 26.42 18.12 11.97
CA THR A 366 26.48 18.25 13.43
C THR A 366 27.00 16.98 14.10
N ASN A 367 26.60 15.81 13.59
CA ASN A 367 26.99 14.50 14.12
C ASN A 367 28.27 13.92 13.46
N GLY A 368 28.98 14.68 12.62
CA GLY A 368 30.26 14.27 12.04
C GLY A 368 30.18 13.22 10.92
N HIS A 369 29.01 12.99 10.33
CA HIS A 369 28.77 12.03 9.24
C HIS A 369 29.03 12.68 7.86
N LYS A 370 30.30 13.01 7.60
CA LYS A 370 30.71 13.80 6.43
C LYS A 370 30.35 13.15 5.07
N GLU A 371 30.51 11.84 4.93
CA GLU A 371 30.17 11.13 3.68
C GLU A 371 28.66 11.16 3.36
N THR A 372 27.82 11.07 4.39
CA THR A 372 26.36 11.21 4.25
C THR A 372 25.97 12.63 3.89
N ALA A 373 26.60 13.63 4.51
CA ALA A 373 26.39 15.05 4.20
C ALA A 373 26.76 15.36 2.74
N ASP A 374 27.96 14.96 2.29
CA ASP A 374 28.42 15.14 0.91
C ASP A 374 27.50 14.43 -0.11
N GLY A 375 26.96 13.27 0.27
CA GLY A 375 25.97 12.54 -0.54
C GLY A 375 24.63 13.27 -0.64
N LEU A 376 24.14 13.81 0.48
CA LEU A 376 22.88 14.55 0.55
C LEU A 376 22.97 15.91 -0.17
N GLU A 377 24.12 16.59 -0.13
CA GLU A 377 24.36 17.82 -0.89
C GLU A 377 24.19 17.59 -2.41
N LYS A 378 24.68 16.47 -2.94
CA LYS A 378 24.46 16.11 -4.35
C LYS A 378 22.99 15.87 -4.69
N VAL A 379 22.23 15.31 -3.74
CA VAL A 379 20.78 15.12 -3.92
C VAL A 379 20.07 16.47 -3.87
N LEU A 380 20.50 17.38 -2.98
CA LEU A 380 19.97 18.74 -2.87
C LEU A 380 20.14 19.51 -4.19
N ASP A 381 21.31 19.45 -4.83
CA ASP A 381 21.56 20.08 -6.15
C ASP A 381 20.55 19.58 -7.21
N GLY A 382 20.28 18.26 -7.19
CA GLY A 382 19.28 17.64 -8.05
C GLY A 382 17.86 18.16 -7.79
N VAL A 383 17.49 18.35 -6.51
CA VAL A 383 16.18 18.90 -6.12
C VAL A 383 16.06 20.38 -6.50
N GLN A 384 17.11 21.18 -6.32
CA GLN A 384 17.12 22.59 -6.72
C GLN A 384 16.95 22.78 -8.23
N THR A 385 17.59 21.92 -9.03
CA THR A 385 17.37 21.86 -10.49
C THR A 385 15.90 21.56 -10.81
N LEU A 386 15.29 20.66 -10.03
CA LEU A 386 13.89 20.26 -10.18
C LEU A 386 12.93 21.38 -9.78
N ILE A 387 13.24 22.19 -8.76
CA ILE A 387 12.50 23.40 -8.38
C ILE A 387 12.50 24.40 -9.54
N GLY A 388 13.66 24.68 -10.13
CA GLY A 388 13.77 25.57 -11.28
C GLY A 388 12.91 25.09 -12.45
N THR A 389 13.01 23.78 -12.77
CA THR A 389 12.21 23.18 -13.85
C THR A 389 10.71 23.18 -13.55
N ALA A 390 10.32 23.00 -12.28
CA ALA A 390 8.92 23.03 -11.84
C ALA A 390 8.30 24.44 -11.88
N ALA A 391 9.11 25.48 -11.62
CA ALA A 391 8.68 26.88 -11.69
C ALA A 391 8.31 27.32 -13.12
N ASP A 392 8.91 26.69 -14.13
CA ASP A 392 8.67 26.98 -15.55
C ASP A 392 7.42 26.26 -16.13
N LEU A 393 6.69 25.46 -15.34
CA LEU A 393 5.48 24.78 -15.84
C LEU A 393 4.25 25.69 -15.84
N ALA A 394 3.64 25.82 -17.02
CA ALA A 394 2.29 26.35 -17.16
C ALA A 394 1.22 25.31 -16.76
N GLU A 395 0.06 25.78 -16.26
CA GLU A 395 -1.07 24.94 -15.83
C GLU A 395 -1.66 24.06 -16.97
N ASP A 396 -1.32 24.35 -18.22
CA ASP A 396 -1.71 23.63 -19.44
C ASP A 396 -0.59 22.78 -20.07
N ASP A 397 0.65 22.84 -19.55
CA ASP A 397 1.79 22.14 -20.16
C ASP A 397 1.63 20.62 -20.05
N VAL A 398 1.75 19.96 -21.21
CA VAL A 398 1.22 18.63 -21.51
C VAL A 398 1.84 17.55 -20.61
N THR A 399 1.00 16.60 -20.24
CA THR A 399 1.14 15.50 -19.27
C THR A 399 2.53 14.87 -19.09
N ASP A 400 3.35 14.75 -20.14
CA ASP A 400 4.63 14.02 -20.09
C ASP A 400 5.73 14.71 -19.27
N LYS A 401 5.89 16.04 -19.35
CA LYS A 401 6.90 16.76 -18.55
C LYS A 401 6.59 16.66 -17.05
N ARG A 402 5.30 16.71 -16.69
CA ARG A 402 4.84 16.55 -15.29
C ARG A 402 5.21 15.18 -14.74
N PHE A 403 5.02 14.13 -15.53
CA PHE A 403 5.39 12.77 -15.12
C PHE A 403 6.89 12.57 -14.99
N GLN A 404 7.68 13.22 -15.86
CA GLN A 404 9.13 13.17 -15.76
C GLN A 404 9.61 13.84 -14.47
N LEU A 405 9.05 14.99 -14.11
CA LEU A 405 9.39 15.69 -12.86
C LEU A 405 8.96 14.90 -11.62
N GLU A 406 7.76 14.33 -11.63
CA GLU A 406 7.30 13.46 -10.54
C GLU A 406 8.23 12.25 -10.35
N ASP A 407 8.62 11.59 -11.45
CA ASP A 407 9.54 10.44 -11.40
C ASP A 407 10.95 10.83 -10.94
N GLN A 408 11.46 11.99 -11.37
CA GLN A 408 12.74 12.54 -10.92
C GLN A 408 12.71 12.90 -9.44
N LYS A 409 11.65 13.58 -8.96
CA LYS A 409 11.44 13.89 -7.53
C LYS A 409 11.49 12.61 -6.72
N ARG A 410 10.78 11.57 -7.17
CA ARG A 410 10.74 10.27 -6.51
C ARG A 410 12.12 9.60 -6.44
N LYS A 411 12.90 9.64 -7.52
CA LYS A 411 14.28 9.12 -7.54
C LYS A 411 15.18 9.83 -6.53
N LEU A 412 15.11 11.15 -6.48
CA LEU A 412 15.89 11.95 -5.52
C LEU A 412 15.47 11.65 -4.08
N ALA A 413 14.16 11.55 -3.81
CA ALA A 413 13.64 11.15 -2.51
C ALA A 413 14.11 9.75 -2.09
N GLN A 414 14.18 8.80 -3.04
CA GLN A 414 14.72 7.45 -2.80
C GLN A 414 16.22 7.49 -2.49
N GLN A 415 17.01 8.27 -3.22
CA GLN A 415 18.44 8.44 -2.94
C GLN A 415 18.69 9.06 -1.57
N MET A 416 17.94 10.10 -1.21
CA MET A 416 17.98 10.69 0.14
C MET A 416 17.69 9.63 1.21
N PHE A 417 16.62 8.83 1.02
CA PHE A 417 16.28 7.77 1.96
C PHE A 417 17.39 6.72 2.07
N GLU A 418 18.00 6.30 0.96
CA GLU A 418 19.09 5.31 0.96
C GLU A 418 20.33 5.83 1.69
N LEU A 419 20.68 7.11 1.50
CA LEU A 419 21.80 7.76 2.20
C LEU A 419 21.54 7.93 3.71
N THR A 420 20.30 8.17 4.11
CA THR A 420 19.90 8.41 5.52
C THR A 420 19.53 7.12 6.26
N SER A 421 19.18 6.06 5.54
CA SER A 421 18.76 4.76 6.11
C SER A 421 19.82 4.18 7.05
N GLY A 422 21.10 4.25 6.69
CA GLY A 422 22.19 3.75 7.53
C GLY A 422 22.31 4.50 8.86
N LYS A 423 22.20 5.83 8.83
CA LYS A 423 22.22 6.70 10.01
C LYS A 423 21.04 6.42 10.93
N ARG A 424 19.80 6.40 10.40
CA ARG A 424 18.59 6.10 11.17
C ARG A 424 18.64 4.70 11.77
N LEU A 425 19.09 3.71 11.01
CA LEU A 425 19.24 2.34 11.51
C LEU A 425 20.21 2.29 12.69
N ASN A 426 21.32 3.02 12.63
CA ASN A 426 22.28 3.09 13.73
C ASN A 426 21.71 3.81 14.96
N GLN A 427 21.02 4.93 14.77
CA GLN A 427 20.35 5.66 15.85
C GLN A 427 19.30 4.80 16.56
N VAL A 428 18.42 4.14 15.80
CA VAL A 428 17.36 3.30 16.38
C VAL A 428 17.95 2.05 17.04
N LYS A 429 19.04 1.48 16.50
CA LYS A 429 19.78 0.40 17.17
C LYS A 429 20.39 0.84 18.50
N ALA A 430 20.95 2.06 18.56
CA ALA A 430 21.49 2.61 19.80
C ALA A 430 20.36 2.81 20.83
N ALA A 431 19.25 3.43 20.42
CA ALA A 431 18.07 3.61 21.28
C ALA A 431 17.51 2.27 21.79
N TYR A 432 17.49 1.23 20.96
CA TYR A 432 17.11 -0.11 21.39
C TYR A 432 18.07 -0.69 22.44
N GLN A 433 19.38 -0.53 22.29
CA GLN A 433 20.34 -1.03 23.29
C GLN A 433 20.19 -0.31 24.63
N GLU A 434 19.96 1.00 24.60
CA GLU A 434 19.70 1.81 25.78
C GLU A 434 18.40 1.38 26.48
N ALA A 435 17.28 1.36 25.75
CA ALA A 435 15.98 0.92 26.26
C ALA A 435 16.03 -0.51 26.80
N LYS A 436 16.73 -1.42 26.11
CA LYS A 436 16.94 -2.81 26.57
C LYS A 436 17.66 -2.84 27.91
N SER A 437 18.74 -2.06 28.06
CA SER A 437 19.51 -2.03 29.31
C SER A 437 18.66 -1.54 30.47
N GLU A 438 17.98 -0.41 30.30
CA GLU A 438 17.12 0.16 31.33
C GLU A 438 15.96 -0.75 31.72
N VAL A 439 15.26 -1.31 30.73
CA VAL A 439 14.10 -2.18 30.97
C VAL A 439 14.54 -3.52 31.58
N ALA A 440 15.69 -4.06 31.18
CA ALA A 440 16.22 -5.29 31.77
C ALA A 440 16.53 -5.12 33.26
N GLU A 441 17.16 -4.02 33.65
CA GLU A 441 17.42 -3.70 35.06
C GLU A 441 16.10 -3.53 35.83
N LEU A 442 15.16 -2.77 35.27
CA LEU A 442 13.86 -2.52 35.90
C LEU A 442 13.03 -3.81 36.07
N VAL A 443 12.99 -4.68 35.06
CA VAL A 443 12.29 -5.98 35.10
C VAL A 443 12.95 -6.92 36.12
N ARG A 444 14.28 -6.90 36.23
CA ARG A 444 15.01 -7.71 37.22
C ARG A 444 14.67 -7.28 38.64
N ASP A 445 14.66 -5.97 38.88
CA ASP A 445 14.58 -5.43 40.23
C ASP A 445 13.13 -5.26 40.72
N SER A 446 12.17 -5.06 39.81
CA SER A 446 10.76 -4.73 40.14
C SER A 446 9.70 -5.40 39.24
N GLY A 447 10.11 -6.29 38.32
CA GLY A 447 9.20 -6.97 37.40
C GLY A 447 8.55 -8.25 37.97
N ASN A 448 7.31 -8.52 37.57
CA ASN A 448 6.59 -9.76 37.87
C ASN A 448 6.89 -10.87 36.84
N ASP A 449 6.36 -12.08 37.06
CA ASP A 449 6.61 -13.24 36.18
C ASP A 449 6.11 -13.02 34.74
N ARG A 450 5.01 -12.29 34.56
CA ARG A 450 4.47 -11.97 33.24
C ARG A 450 5.38 -11.01 32.47
N GLU A 451 5.89 -9.97 33.11
CA GLU A 451 6.80 -8.99 32.49
C GLU A 451 8.17 -9.59 32.17
N LYS A 452 8.68 -10.46 33.05
CA LYS A 452 9.88 -11.27 32.78
C LYS A 452 9.69 -12.14 31.54
N HIS A 453 8.50 -12.73 31.38
CA HIS A 453 8.19 -13.53 30.20
C HIS A 453 8.12 -12.68 28.93
N VAL A 454 7.42 -11.53 28.96
CA VAL A 454 7.36 -10.58 27.83
C VAL A 454 8.75 -10.12 27.41
N MET A 455 9.60 -9.72 28.37
CA MET A 455 10.99 -9.35 28.09
C MET A 455 11.77 -10.49 27.43
N SER A 456 11.60 -11.73 27.92
CA SER A 456 12.25 -12.90 27.33
C SER A 456 11.78 -13.17 25.89
N GLU A 457 10.51 -12.95 25.55
CA GLU A 457 10.00 -13.09 24.19
C GLU A 457 10.53 -12.03 23.23
N ILE A 458 10.71 -10.80 23.71
CA ILE A 458 11.33 -9.72 22.93
C ILE A 458 12.79 -10.08 22.65
N LEU A 459 13.55 -10.48 23.67
CA LEU A 459 14.96 -10.88 23.53
C LEU A 459 15.14 -12.13 22.65
N ALA A 460 14.22 -13.09 22.70
CA ALA A 460 14.28 -14.28 21.83
C ALA A 460 14.21 -13.93 20.33
N ARG A 461 13.58 -12.79 19.98
CA ARG A 461 13.43 -12.30 18.61
C ARG A 461 14.51 -11.30 18.20
N GLU A 462 15.47 -11.00 19.08
CA GLU A 462 16.47 -9.93 18.93
C GLU A 462 17.29 -10.02 17.65
N GLN A 463 17.83 -11.20 17.33
CA GLN A 463 18.62 -11.36 16.11
C GLN A 463 17.81 -11.09 14.84
N THR A 464 16.50 -11.33 14.85
CA THR A 464 15.63 -11.17 13.68
C THR A 464 15.45 -9.71 13.30
N PHE A 465 15.31 -8.82 14.29
CA PHE A 465 15.10 -7.39 14.02
C PHE A 465 16.41 -6.58 14.02
N ILE A 466 17.43 -6.94 14.81
CA ILE A 466 18.75 -6.28 14.78
C ILE A 466 19.42 -6.45 13.40
N ASN A 467 19.24 -7.61 12.78
CA ASN A 467 19.71 -7.88 11.42
C ASN A 467 18.78 -7.33 10.34
N SER A 468 17.65 -6.73 10.72
CA SER A 468 16.76 -6.07 9.78
C SER A 468 17.39 -4.79 9.25
N THR A 469 17.09 -4.48 7.99
CA THR A 469 17.46 -3.24 7.33
C THR A 469 16.40 -2.14 7.51
N SER A 470 15.27 -2.43 8.18
CA SER A 470 14.18 -1.47 8.40
C SER A 470 14.30 -0.84 9.80
N PRO A 471 14.54 0.48 9.91
CA PRO A 471 14.52 1.20 11.18
C PRO A 471 13.17 1.09 11.90
N GLU A 472 12.06 1.06 11.17
CA GLU A 472 10.70 1.06 11.71
C GLU A 472 10.41 -0.22 12.50
N LYS A 473 10.93 -1.37 12.03
CA LYS A 473 10.80 -2.64 12.76
C LYS A 473 11.54 -2.64 14.09
N ILE A 474 12.71 -1.99 14.15
CA ILE A 474 13.47 -1.87 15.39
C ILE A 474 12.78 -0.86 16.32
N GLN A 475 12.29 0.26 15.77
CA GLN A 475 11.56 1.27 16.53
C GLN A 475 10.29 0.69 17.18
N ALA A 476 9.53 -0.15 16.46
CA ALA A 476 8.36 -0.81 17.02
C ALA A 476 8.68 -1.68 18.26
N VAL A 477 9.89 -2.28 18.29
CA VAL A 477 10.38 -3.05 19.45
C VAL A 477 10.84 -2.12 20.57
N VAL A 478 11.48 -0.99 20.25
CA VAL A 478 11.78 0.06 21.24
C VAL A 478 10.49 0.51 21.92
N ASP A 479 9.43 0.76 21.16
CA ASP A 479 8.13 1.17 21.69
C ASP A 479 7.46 0.06 22.53
N GLU A 480 7.71 -1.22 22.21
CA GLU A 480 7.27 -2.37 23.03
C GLU A 480 8.02 -2.43 24.37
N LEU A 481 9.33 -2.20 24.36
CA LEU A 481 10.17 -2.12 25.57
C LEU A 481 9.77 -0.93 26.45
N GLU A 482 9.56 0.23 25.85
CA GLU A 482 9.11 1.43 26.56
C GLU A 482 7.75 1.22 27.23
N ARG A 483 6.78 0.62 26.53
CA ARG A 483 5.49 0.25 27.14
C ARG A 483 5.66 -0.68 28.33
N LEU A 484 6.56 -1.66 28.24
CA LEU A 484 6.88 -2.55 29.37
C LEU A 484 7.52 -1.76 30.53
N ARG A 485 8.45 -0.84 30.24
CA ARG A 485 9.09 0.06 31.23
C ARG A 485 8.02 0.78 32.04
N TYR A 486 7.12 1.47 31.34
CA TYR A 486 6.07 2.26 31.99
C TYR A 486 5.11 1.40 32.79
N GLN A 487 4.69 0.23 32.29
CA GLN A 487 3.83 -0.68 33.07
C GLN A 487 4.43 -1.04 34.44
N ILE A 488 5.75 -1.18 34.53
CA ILE A 488 6.44 -1.46 35.79
C ILE A 488 6.53 -0.18 36.64
N LEU A 489 6.96 0.95 36.04
CA LEU A 489 7.08 2.25 36.72
C LEU A 489 5.75 2.72 37.35
N PHE A 490 4.63 2.53 36.67
CA PHE A 490 3.30 2.94 37.16
C PHE A 490 2.83 2.17 38.40
N ARG A 491 3.53 1.10 38.82
CA ARG A 491 3.29 0.42 40.10
C ARG A 491 4.25 0.85 41.20
N MET A 492 5.30 1.59 40.87
CA MET A 492 6.32 1.99 41.82
C MET A 492 5.89 3.25 42.58
N PRO A 493 5.83 3.21 43.94
CA PRO A 493 5.45 4.37 44.75
C PRO A 493 6.30 5.62 44.50
N ALA A 494 7.61 5.44 44.31
CA ALA A 494 8.54 6.55 44.07
C ALA A 494 8.24 7.27 42.75
N PHE A 495 7.95 6.52 41.68
CA PHE A 495 7.59 7.08 40.38
C PHE A 495 6.27 7.86 40.44
N LEU A 496 5.24 7.29 41.07
CA LEU A 496 3.94 7.96 41.23
C LEU A 496 4.04 9.25 42.06
N LYS A 497 4.89 9.28 43.09
CA LYS A 497 5.19 10.48 43.89
C LYS A 497 5.93 11.54 43.07
N ASN A 498 6.91 11.15 42.27
CA ASN A 498 7.64 12.05 41.37
C ASN A 498 6.73 12.63 40.27
N MET A 499 5.90 11.79 39.64
CA MET A 499 4.92 12.23 38.65
C MET A 499 3.90 13.21 39.26
N PHE A 500 3.43 12.94 40.48
CA PHE A 500 2.55 13.87 41.20
C PHE A 500 3.22 15.24 41.45
N SER A 501 4.50 15.24 41.87
CA SER A 501 5.25 16.50 42.06
C SER A 501 5.37 17.26 40.74
N HIS A 502 5.68 16.58 39.64
CA HIS A 502 5.80 17.20 38.32
C HIS A 502 4.47 17.81 37.84
N LEU A 503 3.35 17.11 38.04
CA LEU A 503 2.01 17.61 37.71
C LEU A 503 1.60 18.78 38.59
N MET A 504 2.03 18.80 39.86
CA MET A 504 1.78 19.92 40.78
C MET A 504 2.50 21.20 40.33
N ASP A 505 3.74 21.09 39.85
CA ASP A 505 4.52 22.22 39.33
C ASP A 505 3.90 22.83 38.06
N ARG A 506 3.20 22.01 37.26
CA ARG A 506 2.47 22.44 36.06
C ARG A 506 1.01 22.78 36.31
N ARG A 507 0.56 22.95 37.55
CA ARG A 507 -0.82 23.32 37.87
C ARG A 507 -1.30 24.53 37.05
N ALA A 508 -0.45 25.54 36.86
CA ALA A 508 -0.82 26.79 36.20
C ALA A 508 -1.22 26.63 34.72
N SER A 509 -0.82 25.54 34.05
CA SER A 509 -1.19 25.27 32.66
C SER A 509 -2.47 24.45 32.53
N MET A 510 -3.00 23.86 33.61
CA MET A 510 -4.20 23.01 33.55
C MET A 510 -5.47 23.79 33.15
N ASN A 511 -6.33 23.13 32.37
CA ASN A 511 -7.57 23.69 31.83
C ASN A 511 -8.60 24.05 32.92
N ASP A 512 -8.62 23.32 34.04
CA ASP A 512 -9.47 23.61 35.21
C ASP A 512 -8.64 23.74 36.48
N GLN A 513 -8.41 24.99 36.88
CA GLN A 513 -7.60 25.34 38.04
C GLN A 513 -8.28 24.95 39.37
N ILE A 514 -9.60 24.96 39.45
CA ILE A 514 -10.34 24.65 40.69
C ILE A 514 -10.28 23.15 40.94
N GLN A 515 -10.57 22.35 39.90
CA GLN A 515 -10.50 20.90 39.98
C GLN A 515 -9.07 20.42 40.22
N ALA A 516 -8.08 21.03 39.56
CA ALA A 516 -6.66 20.75 39.82
C ALA A 516 -6.26 21.01 41.27
N SER A 517 -6.75 22.10 41.88
CA SER A 517 -6.46 22.43 43.28
C SER A 517 -6.98 21.37 44.25
N GLN A 518 -8.22 20.90 44.02
CA GLN A 518 -8.83 19.86 44.85
C GLN A 518 -8.12 18.51 44.68
N LEU A 519 -7.74 18.15 43.45
CA LEU A 519 -6.98 16.92 43.18
C LEU A 519 -5.58 16.96 43.79
N ILE A 520 -4.89 18.11 43.75
CA ILE A 520 -3.59 18.28 44.41
C ILE A 520 -3.72 18.15 45.93
N GLU A 521 -4.75 18.73 46.54
CA GLU A 521 -4.95 18.58 47.98
C GLU A 521 -5.25 17.12 48.37
N ASN A 522 -6.08 16.43 47.58
CA ASN A 522 -6.33 15.00 47.76
C ASN A 522 -5.07 14.15 47.53
N GLY A 523 -4.24 14.52 46.56
CA GLY A 523 -2.99 13.81 46.26
C GLY A 523 -1.95 13.95 47.38
N LYS A 524 -1.83 15.15 47.99
CA LYS A 524 -1.02 15.36 49.19
C LYS A 524 -1.48 14.47 50.35
N ARG A 525 -2.80 14.41 50.59
CA ARG A 525 -3.37 13.51 51.63
C ARG A 525 -3.16 12.03 51.30
N ALA A 526 -3.17 11.65 50.03
CA ALA A 526 -2.88 10.28 49.61
C ALA A 526 -1.41 9.91 49.85
N ILE A 527 -0.48 10.84 49.59
CA ILE A 527 0.95 10.67 49.90
C ILE A 527 1.16 10.54 51.42
N ASP A 528 0.51 11.39 52.23
CA ASP A 528 0.61 11.35 53.70
C ASP A 528 0.09 10.05 54.31
N ARG A 529 -0.86 9.38 53.63
CA ARG A 529 -1.44 8.09 54.03
C ARG A 529 -0.77 6.88 53.39
N ASP A 530 0.25 7.12 52.56
CA ASP A 530 0.90 6.11 51.70
C ASP A 530 -0.10 5.30 50.84
N ASP A 531 -1.20 5.95 50.43
CA ASP A 531 -2.25 5.37 49.60
C ASP A 531 -1.88 5.53 48.11
N ILE A 532 -1.17 4.53 47.61
CA ILE A 532 -0.61 4.49 46.25
C ILE A 532 -1.71 4.36 45.18
N GLU A 533 -2.78 3.63 45.48
CA GLU A 533 -3.88 3.39 44.54
C GLU A 533 -4.68 4.69 44.30
N SER A 534 -4.98 5.42 45.38
CA SER A 534 -5.58 6.75 45.26
C SER A 534 -4.66 7.74 44.55
N LEU A 535 -3.35 7.71 44.82
CA LEU A 535 -2.38 8.58 44.16
C LEU A 535 -2.33 8.35 42.64
N GLN A 536 -2.40 7.10 42.20
CA GLN A 536 -2.46 6.75 40.77
C GLN A 536 -3.70 7.33 40.09
N GLN A 537 -4.88 7.18 40.71
CA GLN A 537 -6.14 7.73 40.17
C GLN A 537 -6.10 9.27 40.11
N ILE A 538 -5.53 9.90 41.13
CA ILE A 538 -5.37 11.36 41.20
C ILE A 538 -4.42 11.85 40.10
N ASN A 539 -3.29 11.16 39.89
CA ASN A 539 -2.36 11.48 38.81
C ASN A 539 -3.03 11.36 37.43
N SER A 540 -3.82 10.31 37.18
CA SER A 540 -4.59 10.18 35.94
C SER A 540 -5.56 11.33 35.72
N ARG A 541 -6.27 11.76 36.77
CA ARG A 541 -7.21 12.88 36.68
C ARG A 541 -6.52 14.22 36.51
N LEU A 542 -5.40 14.44 37.19
CA LEU A 542 -4.57 15.64 37.00
C LEU A 542 -4.01 15.69 35.57
N TRP A 543 -3.59 14.55 35.05
CA TRP A 543 -3.18 14.43 33.66
C TRP A 543 -4.31 14.82 32.71
N ASP A 544 -5.54 14.34 32.93
CA ASP A 544 -6.67 14.67 32.07
C ASP A 544 -6.92 16.19 31.93
N LEU A 545 -6.64 16.95 32.98
CA LEU A 545 -6.77 18.41 33.01
C LEU A 545 -5.67 19.16 32.26
N MET A 546 -4.59 18.51 31.86
CA MET A 546 -3.53 19.15 31.08
C MET A 546 -4.02 19.53 29.66
N PRO A 547 -3.61 20.68 29.11
CA PRO A 547 -3.87 21.03 27.72
C PRO A 547 -3.24 20.03 26.75
N ALA A 548 -3.91 19.76 25.63
CA ALA A 548 -3.41 18.83 24.60
C ALA A 548 -2.03 19.23 24.04
N THR A 549 -1.73 20.53 24.01
CA THR A 549 -0.42 21.06 23.60
C THR A 549 0.70 20.73 24.57
N GLU A 550 0.42 20.70 25.88
CA GLU A 550 1.43 20.33 26.89
C GLU A 550 1.58 18.82 27.03
N LYS A 551 0.49 18.05 26.87
CA LYS A 551 0.53 16.57 26.82
C LYS A 551 1.40 16.06 25.68
N ALA A 552 1.49 16.80 24.58
CA ALA A 552 2.29 16.45 23.41
C ALA A 552 3.76 16.89 23.50
N SER A 553 4.20 17.49 24.62
CA SER A 553 5.61 17.89 24.78
C SER A 553 6.51 16.69 25.12
N ASP A 554 7.74 16.70 24.62
CA ASP A 554 8.69 15.59 24.78
C ASP A 554 9.03 15.32 26.26
N GLU A 555 9.09 16.37 27.09
CA GLU A 555 9.22 16.26 28.55
C GLU A 555 8.03 15.53 29.19
N MET A 556 6.80 15.78 28.74
CA MET A 556 5.60 15.18 29.32
C MET A 556 5.38 13.75 28.85
N ARG A 557 5.82 13.41 27.63
CA ARG A 557 5.85 12.02 27.13
C ARG A 557 6.83 11.16 27.92
N ALA A 558 8.01 11.70 28.27
CA ALA A 558 8.99 11.03 29.11
C ALA A 558 8.48 10.73 30.53
N PHE A 559 7.51 11.51 31.03
CA PHE A 559 6.95 11.34 32.37
C PHE A 559 5.68 10.48 32.43
N THR A 560 4.97 10.28 31.32
CA THR A 560 3.65 9.62 31.31
C THR A 560 3.57 8.38 30.44
N GLY A 561 4.53 8.16 29.53
CA GLY A 561 4.59 6.95 28.71
C GLY A 561 3.39 6.74 27.78
N ILE A 562 2.59 7.78 27.55
CA ILE A 562 1.51 7.76 26.56
C ILE A 562 2.14 8.13 25.23
N ILE A 563 2.48 7.10 24.45
CA ILE A 563 2.87 7.20 23.03
C ILE A 563 1.59 7.29 22.19
#